data_AF-A0A519D8N9-F1
#
_entry.id   AF-A0A519D8N9-F1
#
_cell.length_a   1.000
_cell.length_b   1.000
_cell.length_c   1.000
_cell.angle_alpha   90.00
_cell.angle_beta   90.00
_cell.angle_gamma   90.00
#
_symmetry.space_group_name_H-M   'P 1'
#
loop_
_entity.id
_entity.type
_entity.pdbx_description
1 polymer ?
#
loop_
_entity_poly.entity_id
_entity_poly.type
_entity_poly.pdbx_seq_one_letter_code
_entity_poly.pdbx_strand_id
1 'polypeptide(L)'
;MRKNVVSLVGIMMVASIALSGVSVAESESRDPPPVVEIAFLYDMSGPISTFAPGFTAAAEIAINHINDKQDDYHFSLSEYDSGCDGSLAASAAQDIVDDGIELVAGALCSGATMEANDVLSANGIPHVSPTSSHPGLSDSTEYPGFLRVIPSDGLMASSVSAVIDGAGNSSPAVAYMSDNHATDAKDVFIDDWNEAGNSLCTDSDGDDVVLGYDSWSTTDFTWIAESIVDSGCDSVALFSFAPDGAGIIEELENEGFSGSIAGWEGIGSLDPNDFTDPSDADGVLAAMPRYIDSFNSDELSESERGQAFGEDCANDSNCDAGIYTSQTYDAITLLAEAYMLSETFDESIEDSLHYVGFEWEGAAYNITFDEDGEVDGGGFDICEYEYHSGNDTLSLDCDYGEWMPPGFDFVPDNELYGYDVFNPPDSDEDGTPDTTDPFPDDACADTDTDGDGLPDTIEEGCETDLQEDDDDDGDGLSDLLDPFPLDSSEWSDYDGDGTGDNADTDDDNDGVPDSQDAFPQNANETADLDGDGVGDNADDDDDGDGVGDADDAFPGWRRSG
;
A
#
# COMPACT_ATOMS: atom_id res chain seq x y z
N MET A 1 -20.86 -52.17 -42.37
CA MET A 1 -19.89 -53.28 -42.52
C MET A 1 -18.49 -52.72 -42.25
N ARG A 2 -17.80 -53.31 -41.25
CA ARG A 2 -16.34 -53.42 -41.05
C ARG A 2 -15.36 -52.41 -41.68
N LYS A 3 -14.62 -51.75 -40.77
CA LYS A 3 -13.14 -51.72 -40.59
C LYS A 3 -12.24 -50.98 -41.61
N ASN A 4 -11.50 -50.00 -41.03
CA ASN A 4 -10.02 -49.89 -40.96
C ASN A 4 -9.23 -49.05 -42.00
N VAL A 5 -8.53 -48.03 -41.44
CA VAL A 5 -7.08 -47.76 -41.49
C VAL A 5 -6.53 -46.74 -42.53
N VAL A 6 -6.07 -45.60 -41.97
CA VAL A 6 -4.80 -44.84 -42.16
C VAL A 6 -4.35 -44.41 -43.57
N SER A 7 -4.12 -43.10 -43.78
CA SER A 7 -2.79 -42.55 -44.12
C SER A 7 -2.74 -41.02 -44.10
N LEU A 8 -1.75 -40.50 -43.36
CA LEU A 8 -1.08 -39.19 -43.47
C LEU A 8 -0.72 -38.84 -44.92
N VAL A 9 -0.87 -37.58 -45.31
CA VAL A 9 0.09 -36.81 -46.14
C VAL A 9 -0.08 -35.32 -45.78
N GLY A 10 0.90 -34.76 -45.07
CA GLY A 10 1.08 -33.32 -44.91
C GLY A 10 1.73 -32.74 -46.18
N ILE A 11 1.30 -31.54 -46.58
CA ILE A 11 1.96 -30.72 -47.59
C ILE A 11 2.51 -29.51 -46.85
N MET A 12 3.83 -29.53 -46.62
CA MET A 12 4.62 -28.43 -46.09
C MET A 12 5.04 -27.55 -47.28
N MET A 13 4.57 -26.31 -47.34
CA MET A 13 5.13 -25.30 -48.24
C MET A 13 6.31 -24.65 -47.53
N VAL A 14 7.51 -24.87 -48.08
CA VAL A 14 8.72 -24.13 -47.71
C VAL A 14 8.72 -22.82 -48.50
N ALA A 15 8.69 -21.69 -47.78
CA ALA A 15 9.02 -20.38 -48.32
C ALA A 15 10.31 -19.91 -47.65
N SER A 16 11.42 -20.02 -48.37
CA SER A 16 12.71 -19.44 -47.98
C SER A 16 12.65 -17.92 -48.14
N ILE A 17 12.86 -17.19 -47.05
CA ILE A 17 13.20 -15.76 -47.07
C ILE A 17 14.59 -15.64 -46.47
N ALA A 18 15.49 -14.99 -47.22
CA ALA A 18 16.86 -14.73 -46.82
C ALA A 18 16.89 -13.74 -45.65
N LEU A 19 17.52 -14.14 -44.54
CA LEU A 19 17.90 -13.21 -43.47
C LEU A 19 19.13 -12.42 -43.94
N SER A 20 18.96 -11.11 -44.06
CA SER A 20 20.06 -10.15 -43.93
C SER A 20 20.19 -9.81 -42.45
N GLY A 21 21.37 -10.03 -41.88
CA GLY A 21 21.67 -9.80 -40.48
C GLY A 21 21.29 -8.41 -40.01
N VAL A 22 20.45 -8.39 -38.99
CA VAL A 22 20.36 -7.35 -37.97
C VAL A 22 20.65 -8.11 -36.69
N SER A 23 21.69 -7.72 -35.97
CA SER A 23 21.94 -8.18 -34.60
C SER A 23 20.75 -7.72 -33.76
N VAL A 24 19.89 -8.68 -33.41
CA VAL A 24 18.99 -8.53 -32.29
C VAL A 24 19.88 -8.77 -31.09
N ALA A 25 20.11 -7.74 -30.28
CA ALA A 25 20.52 -7.96 -28.90
C ALA A 25 19.47 -8.90 -28.30
N GLU A 26 19.89 -10.08 -27.86
CA GLU A 26 19.03 -10.94 -27.06
C GLU A 26 18.63 -10.11 -25.84
N SER A 27 17.36 -9.69 -25.78
CA SER A 27 16.81 -9.24 -24.52
C SER A 27 16.81 -10.48 -23.66
N GLU A 28 17.65 -10.50 -22.64
CA GLU A 28 17.57 -11.49 -21.57
C GLU A 28 16.10 -11.60 -21.15
N SER A 29 15.59 -12.83 -21.11
CA SER A 29 14.25 -13.05 -20.60
C SER A 29 14.28 -12.79 -19.11
N ARG A 30 14.02 -11.54 -18.67
CA ARG A 30 13.70 -11.23 -17.28
C ARG A 30 12.61 -12.22 -16.85
N ASP A 31 12.86 -12.95 -15.76
CA ASP A 31 11.83 -13.74 -15.12
C ASP A 31 10.61 -12.83 -14.85
N PRO A 32 9.37 -13.36 -14.96
CA PRO A 32 8.20 -12.55 -14.65
C PRO A 32 8.31 -12.04 -13.21
N PRO A 33 7.92 -10.78 -12.94
CA PRO A 33 8.04 -10.21 -11.61
C PRO A 33 7.27 -11.06 -10.58
N PRO A 34 7.78 -11.17 -9.34
CA PRO A 34 7.07 -11.83 -8.26
C PRO A 34 5.64 -11.29 -8.09
N VAL A 35 4.70 -12.20 -7.86
CA VAL A 35 3.29 -11.84 -7.60
C VAL A 35 3.12 -11.57 -6.11
N VAL A 36 2.60 -10.39 -5.77
CA VAL A 36 2.26 -9.98 -4.40
C VAL A 36 0.74 -9.90 -4.29
N GLU A 37 0.16 -10.66 -3.37
CA GLU A 37 -1.29 -10.67 -3.15
C GLU A 37 -1.67 -9.71 -2.02
N ILE A 38 -2.70 -8.90 -2.26
CA ILE A 38 -3.36 -8.08 -1.24
C ILE A 38 -4.74 -8.69 -0.98
N ALA A 39 -5.01 -9.07 0.26
CA ALA A 39 -6.33 -9.52 0.65
C ALA A 39 -7.25 -8.31 0.80
N PHE A 40 -8.33 -8.30 0.03
CA PHE A 40 -9.41 -7.33 0.17
C PHE A 40 -10.57 -7.93 0.93
N LEU A 41 -10.65 -7.62 2.23
CA LEU A 41 -11.68 -8.08 3.15
C LEU A 41 -12.83 -7.07 3.15
N TYR A 42 -13.92 -7.37 2.44
CA TYR A 42 -15.01 -6.42 2.24
C TYR A 42 -16.39 -7.09 2.22
N ASP A 43 -17.45 -6.30 2.17
CA ASP A 43 -18.81 -6.80 2.40
C ASP A 43 -19.48 -7.29 1.12
N MET A 44 -19.12 -8.50 0.69
CA MET A 44 -19.76 -9.17 -0.45
C MET A 44 -21.17 -9.66 -0.11
N SER A 45 -21.43 -9.88 1.18
CA SER A 45 -22.73 -10.18 1.75
C SER A 45 -23.09 -9.24 2.91
N GLY A 46 -24.24 -9.47 3.55
CA GLY A 46 -24.67 -8.66 4.69
C GLY A 46 -25.41 -7.36 4.34
N PRO A 47 -25.54 -6.44 5.31
CA PRO A 47 -26.42 -5.28 5.21
C PRO A 47 -25.97 -4.22 4.20
N ILE A 48 -24.66 -4.09 3.96
CA ILE A 48 -24.10 -3.04 3.10
C ILE A 48 -23.57 -3.56 1.76
N SER A 49 -23.84 -4.83 1.41
CA SER A 49 -23.33 -5.48 0.20
C SER A 49 -23.79 -4.84 -1.12
N THR A 50 -24.74 -3.91 -1.08
CA THR A 50 -25.14 -3.14 -2.26
C THR A 50 -24.06 -2.17 -2.72
N PHE A 51 -23.12 -1.80 -1.84
CA PHE A 51 -22.02 -0.89 -2.15
C PHE A 51 -20.76 -1.61 -2.63
N ALA A 52 -20.70 -2.95 -2.47
CA ALA A 52 -19.58 -3.79 -2.88
C ALA A 52 -19.01 -3.49 -4.28
N PRO A 53 -19.82 -3.23 -5.34
CA PRO A 53 -19.27 -2.92 -6.65
C PRO A 53 -18.38 -1.67 -6.71
N GLY A 54 -18.67 -0.65 -5.89
CA GLY A 54 -17.84 0.57 -5.85
C GLY A 54 -16.50 0.32 -5.18
N PHE A 55 -16.51 -0.43 -4.08
CA PHE A 55 -15.31 -0.90 -3.39
C PHE A 55 -14.40 -1.73 -4.30
N THR A 56 -14.95 -2.72 -5.01
CA THR A 56 -14.19 -3.53 -5.96
C THR A 56 -13.59 -2.69 -7.09
N ALA A 57 -14.38 -1.78 -7.68
CA ALA A 57 -13.90 -0.93 -8.77
C ALA A 57 -12.74 -0.02 -8.33
N ALA A 58 -12.83 0.58 -7.13
CA ALA A 58 -11.76 1.40 -6.57
C ALA A 58 -10.48 0.59 -6.29
N ALA A 59 -10.61 -0.60 -5.71
CA ALA A 59 -9.48 -1.49 -5.47
C ALA A 59 -8.81 -1.95 -6.78
N GLU A 60 -9.59 -2.25 -7.82
CA GLU A 60 -9.06 -2.59 -9.16
C GLU A 60 -8.30 -1.41 -9.78
N ILE A 61 -8.81 -0.17 -9.67
CA ILE A 61 -8.10 1.03 -10.13
C ILE A 61 -6.77 1.21 -9.39
N ALA A 62 -6.76 1.03 -8.05
CA ALA A 62 -5.53 1.09 -7.25
C ALA A 62 -4.46 0.12 -7.75
N ILE A 63 -4.82 -1.15 -7.94
CA ILE A 63 -3.88 -2.18 -8.43
C ILE A 63 -3.35 -1.85 -9.82
N ASN A 64 -4.20 -1.36 -10.72
CA ASN A 64 -3.75 -0.97 -12.04
C ASN A 64 -2.75 0.19 -11.96
N HIS A 65 -3.03 1.22 -11.17
CA HIS A 65 -2.11 2.35 -10.98
C HIS A 65 -0.76 1.92 -10.39
N ILE A 66 -0.74 1.04 -9.39
CA ILE A 66 0.50 0.54 -8.79
C ILE A 66 1.30 -0.25 -9.84
N ASN A 67 0.66 -1.19 -10.53
CA ASN A 67 1.32 -2.03 -11.53
C ASN A 67 1.77 -1.26 -12.78
N ASP A 68 1.12 -0.14 -13.13
CA ASP A 68 1.53 0.70 -14.27
C ASP A 68 2.75 1.60 -13.94
N LYS A 69 3.08 1.78 -12.66
CA LYS A 69 4.18 2.65 -12.20
C LYS A 69 5.52 1.93 -12.00
N GLN A 70 5.54 0.59 -11.96
CA GLN A 70 6.74 -0.19 -11.69
C GLN A 70 6.71 -1.55 -12.39
N ASP A 71 7.88 -2.17 -12.58
CA ASP A 71 8.06 -3.45 -13.27
C ASP A 71 8.60 -4.58 -12.36
N ASP A 72 8.88 -4.30 -11.09
CA ASP A 72 9.57 -5.20 -10.14
C ASP A 72 8.62 -6.19 -9.45
N TYR A 73 7.35 -5.82 -9.29
CA TYR A 73 6.31 -6.62 -8.66
C TYR A 73 5.05 -6.68 -9.53
N HIS A 74 4.27 -7.73 -9.36
CA HIS A 74 2.90 -7.79 -9.87
C HIS A 74 1.91 -7.90 -8.70
N PHE A 75 1.27 -6.79 -8.36
CA PHE A 75 0.25 -6.77 -7.32
C PHE A 75 -1.08 -7.31 -7.85
N SER A 76 -1.78 -8.08 -7.03
CA SER A 76 -3.10 -8.63 -7.34
C SER A 76 -4.00 -8.70 -6.10
N LEU A 77 -5.32 -8.80 -6.30
CA LEU A 77 -6.31 -8.85 -5.22
C LEU A 77 -6.86 -10.26 -5.03
N SER A 78 -6.92 -10.65 -3.76
CA SER A 78 -7.68 -11.81 -3.30
C SER A 78 -8.86 -11.33 -2.46
N GLU A 79 -10.08 -11.65 -2.91
CA GLU A 79 -11.31 -11.14 -2.29
C GLU A 79 -11.82 -12.05 -1.16
N TYR A 80 -12.14 -11.46 -0.01
CA TYR A 80 -12.68 -12.15 1.15
C TYR A 80 -13.95 -11.45 1.67
N ASP A 81 -14.99 -12.24 1.97
CA ASP A 81 -16.28 -11.70 2.44
C ASP A 81 -16.26 -11.50 3.97
N SER A 82 -16.33 -10.25 4.41
CA SER A 82 -16.49 -9.87 5.82
C SER A 82 -17.97 -9.90 6.25
N GLY A 83 -18.89 -9.70 5.30
CA GLY A 83 -20.33 -9.64 5.49
C GLY A 83 -20.83 -8.60 6.51
N CYS A 84 -19.99 -7.63 6.87
CA CYS A 84 -20.19 -6.69 7.98
C CYS A 84 -20.57 -7.42 9.28
N ASP A 85 -19.96 -8.60 9.51
CA ASP A 85 -20.25 -9.48 10.65
C ASP A 85 -18.94 -9.97 11.27
N GLY A 86 -18.77 -9.74 12.57
CA GLY A 86 -17.54 -10.09 13.29
C GLY A 86 -17.12 -11.55 13.19
N SER A 87 -18.07 -12.49 13.28
CA SER A 87 -17.75 -13.92 13.21
C SER A 87 -17.34 -14.38 11.80
N LEU A 88 -18.00 -13.82 10.78
CA LEU A 88 -17.63 -14.08 9.39
C LEU A 88 -16.27 -13.45 9.06
N ALA A 89 -16.04 -12.20 9.45
CA ALA A 89 -14.78 -11.49 9.24
C ALA A 89 -13.59 -12.19 9.94
N ALA A 90 -13.74 -12.66 11.17
CA ALA A 90 -12.71 -13.47 11.84
C ALA A 90 -12.42 -14.79 11.10
N SER A 91 -13.45 -15.43 10.54
CA SER A 91 -13.26 -16.65 9.75
C SER A 91 -12.54 -16.35 8.43
N ALA A 92 -12.89 -15.26 7.77
CA ALA A 92 -12.24 -14.80 6.55
C ALA A 92 -10.77 -14.40 6.79
N ALA A 93 -10.48 -13.74 7.92
CA ALA A 93 -9.11 -13.44 8.34
C ALA A 93 -8.28 -14.71 8.57
N GLN A 94 -8.88 -15.78 9.10
CA GLN A 94 -8.17 -17.07 9.21
C GLN A 94 -7.91 -17.69 7.83
N ASP A 95 -8.83 -17.55 6.87
CA ASP A 95 -8.61 -18.01 5.50
C ASP A 95 -7.46 -17.22 4.83
N ILE A 96 -7.37 -15.89 5.06
CA ILE A 96 -6.24 -15.04 4.61
C ILE A 96 -4.90 -15.55 5.16
N VAL A 97 -4.83 -15.84 6.47
CA VAL A 97 -3.63 -16.41 7.11
C VAL A 97 -3.28 -17.77 6.52
N ASP A 98 -4.28 -18.62 6.29
CA ASP A 98 -4.08 -19.97 5.73
C ASP A 98 -3.60 -19.93 4.27
N ASP A 99 -3.99 -18.89 3.53
CA ASP A 99 -3.54 -18.63 2.15
C ASP A 99 -2.13 -17.99 2.10
N GLY A 100 -1.61 -17.50 3.24
CA GLY A 100 -0.27 -16.94 3.37
C GLY A 100 -0.14 -15.50 2.84
N ILE A 101 -1.24 -14.74 2.87
CA ILE A 101 -1.27 -13.34 2.44
C ILE A 101 -0.91 -12.43 3.63
N GLU A 102 0.03 -11.52 3.42
CA GLU A 102 0.60 -10.66 4.47
C GLU A 102 0.12 -9.20 4.41
N LEU A 103 -0.67 -8.84 3.39
CA LEU A 103 -1.22 -7.50 3.17
C LEU A 103 -2.74 -7.55 3.21
N VAL A 104 -3.38 -6.79 4.11
CA VAL A 104 -4.85 -6.83 4.29
C VAL A 104 -5.46 -5.43 4.29
N ALA A 105 -6.28 -5.16 3.29
CA ALA A 105 -7.17 -4.01 3.27
C ALA A 105 -8.60 -4.42 3.65
N GLY A 106 -9.26 -3.65 4.52
CA GLY A 106 -10.57 -3.98 5.07
C GLY A 106 -10.53 -4.00 6.60
N ALA A 107 -11.50 -4.57 7.32
CA ALA A 107 -12.86 -4.73 6.86
C ALA A 107 -13.54 -3.36 6.80
N LEU A 108 -14.75 -3.29 6.26
CA LEU A 108 -15.44 -2.02 6.10
C LEU A 108 -16.17 -1.60 7.39
N CYS A 109 -16.80 -2.55 8.06
CA CYS A 109 -17.54 -2.29 9.28
C CYS A 109 -16.65 -2.45 10.52
N SER A 110 -16.69 -1.50 11.45
CA SER A 110 -15.84 -1.51 12.64
C SER A 110 -15.91 -2.81 13.46
N GLY A 111 -17.10 -3.37 13.67
CA GLY A 111 -17.24 -4.64 14.40
C GLY A 111 -16.72 -5.86 13.64
N ALA A 112 -16.69 -5.83 12.31
CA ALA A 112 -16.04 -6.84 11.48
C ALA A 112 -14.52 -6.68 11.56
N THR A 113 -14.03 -5.44 11.51
CA THR A 113 -12.61 -5.08 11.59
C THR A 113 -11.98 -5.49 12.92
N MET A 114 -12.64 -5.23 14.05
CA MET A 114 -12.14 -5.64 15.37
C MET A 114 -11.90 -7.15 15.45
N GLU A 115 -12.89 -7.95 15.05
CA GLU A 115 -12.81 -9.41 15.13
C GLU A 115 -11.90 -10.02 14.05
N ALA A 116 -11.72 -9.36 12.90
CA ALA A 116 -10.71 -9.72 11.92
C ALA A 116 -9.29 -9.43 12.44
N ASN A 117 -9.07 -8.25 13.04
CA ASN A 117 -7.77 -7.86 13.58
C ASN A 117 -7.30 -8.81 14.68
N ASP A 118 -8.19 -9.28 15.56
CA ASP A 118 -7.90 -10.31 16.58
C ASP A 118 -7.17 -11.54 15.99
N VAL A 119 -7.47 -11.91 14.74
CA VAL A 119 -6.84 -13.02 14.03
C VAL A 119 -5.57 -12.56 13.30
N LEU A 120 -5.62 -11.44 12.59
CA LEU A 120 -4.51 -10.92 11.79
C LEU A 120 -3.31 -10.52 12.66
N SER A 121 -3.55 -9.74 13.71
CA SER A 121 -2.53 -9.23 14.61
C SER A 121 -1.85 -10.36 15.41
N ALA A 122 -2.60 -11.42 15.75
CA ALA A 122 -2.04 -12.62 16.36
C ALA A 122 -1.03 -13.36 15.45
N ASN A 123 -1.06 -13.10 14.14
CA ASN A 123 -0.12 -13.62 13.15
C ASN A 123 0.87 -12.56 12.64
N GLY A 124 0.87 -11.35 13.21
CA GLY A 124 1.77 -10.26 12.80
C GLY A 124 1.45 -9.67 11.43
N ILE A 125 0.19 -9.76 10.99
CA ILE A 125 -0.24 -9.22 9.70
C ILE A 125 -0.86 -7.82 9.93
N PRO A 126 -0.29 -6.76 9.34
CA PRO A 126 -0.85 -5.42 9.43
C PRO A 126 -2.17 -5.33 8.65
N HIS A 127 -3.02 -4.41 9.09
CA HIS A 127 -4.43 -4.38 8.72
C HIS A 127 -4.91 -2.95 8.52
N VAL A 128 -5.12 -2.55 7.27
CA VAL A 128 -5.50 -1.16 6.91
C VAL A 128 -6.97 -1.10 6.52
N SER A 129 -7.79 -0.44 7.33
CA SER A 129 -9.21 -0.28 7.06
C SER A 129 -9.52 1.01 6.28
N PRO A 130 -10.34 0.93 5.21
CA PRO A 130 -10.79 2.12 4.50
C PRO A 130 -11.92 2.90 5.20
N THR A 131 -12.71 2.26 6.10
CA THR A 131 -13.98 2.87 6.57
C THR A 131 -14.36 2.62 8.05
N SER A 132 -13.58 1.85 8.80
CA SER A 132 -13.88 1.52 10.20
C SER A 132 -13.57 2.69 11.14
N SER A 133 -14.60 3.39 11.58
CA SER A 133 -14.50 4.64 12.33
C SER A 133 -14.55 4.49 13.84
N HIS A 134 -14.80 3.29 14.39
CA HIS A 134 -15.09 3.16 15.82
C HIS A 134 -13.90 3.62 16.69
N PRO A 135 -14.11 4.40 17.76
CA PRO A 135 -13.02 4.95 18.57
C PRO A 135 -12.14 3.88 19.23
N GLY A 136 -12.75 2.78 19.67
CA GLY A 136 -12.02 1.68 20.30
C GLY A 136 -10.97 0.99 19.42
N LEU A 137 -10.97 1.21 18.09
CA LEU A 137 -9.90 0.73 17.22
C LEU A 137 -8.62 1.56 17.34
N SER A 138 -8.66 2.74 17.98
CA SER A 138 -7.50 3.64 18.19
C SER A 138 -6.73 3.23 19.45
N ASP A 139 -6.40 1.95 19.55
CA ASP A 139 -5.65 1.39 20.68
C ASP A 139 -4.71 0.31 20.14
N SER A 140 -3.45 0.68 19.90
CA SER A 140 -2.40 -0.22 19.42
C SER A 140 -2.09 -1.38 20.37
N THR A 141 -2.50 -1.28 21.65
CA THR A 141 -2.33 -2.37 22.62
C THR A 141 -3.44 -3.43 22.48
N GLU A 142 -4.66 -3.00 22.14
CA GLU A 142 -5.80 -3.89 21.89
C GLU A 142 -5.82 -4.41 20.44
N TYR A 143 -5.47 -3.55 19.47
CA TYR A 143 -5.48 -3.82 18.03
C TYR A 143 -4.11 -3.55 17.38
N PRO A 144 -3.06 -4.33 17.71
CA PRO A 144 -1.72 -4.11 17.16
C PRO A 144 -1.71 -4.28 15.63
N GLY A 145 -0.92 -3.44 14.95
CA GLY A 145 -0.82 -3.41 13.49
C GLY A 145 -2.10 -2.99 12.75
N PHE A 146 -3.12 -2.49 13.46
CA PHE A 146 -4.29 -1.90 12.83
C PHE A 146 -4.02 -0.44 12.46
N LEU A 147 -4.36 -0.06 11.23
CA LEU A 147 -4.38 1.33 10.77
C LEU A 147 -5.68 1.62 10.03
N ARG A 148 -6.04 2.88 9.89
CA ARG A 148 -7.22 3.30 9.12
C ARG A 148 -6.94 4.56 8.33
N VAL A 149 -7.58 4.72 7.17
CA VAL A 149 -7.40 5.92 6.33
C VAL A 149 -8.53 6.95 6.50
N ILE A 150 -9.37 6.79 7.52
CA ILE A 150 -10.42 7.76 7.91
C ILE A 150 -10.26 8.14 9.37
N PRO A 151 -10.58 9.38 9.78
CA PRO A 151 -10.61 9.74 11.19
C PRO A 151 -11.64 8.91 11.97
N SER A 152 -11.32 8.53 13.20
CA SER A 152 -12.28 7.88 14.09
C SER A 152 -13.40 8.82 14.52
N ASP A 153 -14.55 8.22 14.84
CA ASP A 153 -15.69 8.90 15.47
C ASP A 153 -15.28 9.60 16.77
N GLY A 154 -14.25 9.08 17.46
CA GLY A 154 -13.71 9.64 18.68
C GLY A 154 -12.90 10.91 18.41
N LEU A 155 -12.07 10.89 17.38
CA LEU A 155 -11.34 12.08 16.95
C LEU A 155 -12.29 13.18 16.46
N MET A 156 -13.33 12.80 15.72
CA MET A 156 -14.42 13.71 15.34
C MET A 156 -15.17 14.27 16.56
N ALA A 157 -15.39 13.48 17.61
CA ALA A 157 -16.00 13.98 18.83
C ALA A 157 -15.09 14.94 19.61
N SER A 158 -13.78 14.66 19.61
CA SER A 158 -12.75 15.48 20.24
C SER A 158 -12.68 16.87 19.58
N SER A 159 -12.80 16.92 18.25
CA SER A 159 -12.83 18.18 17.51
C SER A 159 -14.07 19.02 17.86
N VAL A 160 -15.25 18.40 18.00
CA VAL A 160 -16.48 19.09 18.47
C VAL A 160 -16.30 19.65 19.89
N SER A 161 -15.65 18.91 20.79
CA SER A 161 -15.30 19.40 22.14
C SER A 161 -14.47 20.68 22.06
N ALA A 162 -13.44 20.68 21.22
CA ALA A 162 -12.58 21.85 21.01
C ALA A 162 -13.33 23.03 20.37
N VAL A 163 -14.25 22.79 19.44
CA VAL A 163 -15.11 23.83 18.85
C VAL A 163 -15.96 24.52 19.92
N ILE A 164 -16.61 23.74 20.78
CA ILE A 164 -17.48 24.27 21.85
C ILE A 164 -16.66 25.06 22.88
N ASP A 165 -15.51 24.55 23.30
CA ASP A 165 -14.61 25.24 24.24
C ASP A 165 -14.05 26.54 23.63
N GLY A 166 -13.62 26.47 22.37
CA GLY A 166 -13.08 27.60 21.60
C GLY A 166 -14.08 28.74 21.40
N ALA A 167 -15.36 28.42 21.26
CA ALA A 167 -16.46 29.40 21.23
C ALA A 167 -16.71 30.07 22.59
N GLY A 168 -16.07 29.59 23.67
CA GLY A 168 -16.19 30.13 25.02
C GLY A 168 -17.45 29.69 25.76
N ASN A 169 -18.07 28.59 25.32
CA ASN A 169 -19.21 27.99 25.98
C ASN A 169 -18.77 27.21 27.23
N SER A 170 -19.68 27.01 28.18
CA SER A 170 -19.33 26.51 29.51
C SER A 170 -20.23 25.40 30.04
N SER A 171 -21.36 25.13 29.38
CA SER A 171 -22.34 24.14 29.81
C SER A 171 -23.12 23.54 28.63
N PRO A 172 -22.45 22.74 27.78
CA PRO A 172 -23.13 22.08 26.67
C PRO A 172 -24.08 20.99 27.16
N ALA A 173 -25.23 20.89 26.51
CA ALA A 173 -25.99 19.65 26.43
C ALA A 173 -25.38 18.75 25.35
N VAL A 174 -25.61 17.44 25.44
CA VAL A 174 -25.22 16.48 24.39
C VAL A 174 -26.48 15.83 23.83
N ALA A 175 -26.71 15.96 22.52
CA ALA A 175 -27.76 15.26 21.79
C ALA A 175 -27.11 14.32 20.77
N TYR A 176 -27.50 13.05 20.78
CA TYR A 176 -26.81 12.03 19.96
C TYR A 176 -27.76 10.94 19.46
N MET A 177 -27.48 10.40 18.28
CA MET A 177 -28.13 9.16 17.83
C MET A 177 -27.57 7.95 18.57
N SER A 178 -28.46 7.10 19.08
CA SER A 178 -28.10 5.92 19.87
C SER A 178 -27.80 4.73 18.98
N ASP A 179 -26.78 4.86 18.14
CA ASP A 179 -26.26 3.82 17.26
C ASP A 179 -24.78 3.49 17.55
N ASN A 180 -24.17 2.67 16.69
CA ASN A 180 -22.79 2.20 16.82
C ASN A 180 -21.72 3.24 16.42
N HIS A 181 -22.11 4.44 16.00
CA HIS A 181 -21.19 5.52 15.66
C HIS A 181 -21.19 6.57 16.77
N ALA A 182 -22.36 7.13 17.07
CA ALA A 182 -22.45 8.27 17.98
C ALA A 182 -22.46 7.87 19.47
N THR A 183 -22.74 6.62 19.84
CA THR A 183 -22.79 6.21 21.25
C THR A 183 -21.44 6.34 21.94
N ASP A 184 -20.37 5.86 21.31
CA ASP A 184 -19.01 5.90 21.87
C ASP A 184 -18.34 7.26 21.61
N ALA A 185 -18.60 7.89 20.46
CA ALA A 185 -18.19 9.26 20.17
C ALA A 185 -18.67 10.25 21.25
N LYS A 186 -19.93 10.10 21.69
CA LYS A 186 -20.51 10.87 22.80
C LYS A 186 -19.72 10.71 24.10
N ASP A 187 -19.28 9.49 24.42
CA ASP A 187 -18.49 9.25 25.63
C ASP A 187 -17.10 9.90 25.53
N VAL A 188 -16.45 9.83 24.36
CA VAL A 188 -15.18 10.55 24.09
C VAL A 188 -15.34 12.05 24.30
N PHE A 189 -16.37 12.67 23.71
CA PHE A 189 -16.65 14.09 23.92
C PHE A 189 -16.77 14.44 25.41
N ILE A 190 -17.53 13.64 26.17
CA ILE A 190 -17.76 13.88 27.60
C ILE A 190 -16.46 13.74 28.39
N ASP A 191 -15.63 12.76 28.08
CA ASP A 191 -14.35 12.54 28.73
C ASP A 191 -13.39 13.71 28.47
N ASP A 192 -13.24 14.13 27.21
CA ASP A 192 -12.43 15.30 26.82
C ASP A 192 -12.89 16.58 27.51
N TRP A 193 -14.20 16.82 27.50
CA TRP A 193 -14.80 17.99 28.14
C TRP A 193 -14.51 18.04 29.64
N ASN A 194 -14.62 16.89 30.31
CA ASN A 194 -14.33 16.76 31.73
C ASN A 194 -12.83 16.86 32.03
N GLU A 195 -11.96 16.32 31.17
CA GLU A 195 -10.51 16.40 31.31
C GLU A 195 -9.99 17.83 31.16
N ALA A 196 -10.62 18.64 30.29
CA ALA A 196 -10.41 20.08 30.20
C ALA A 196 -10.84 20.85 31.47
N GLY A 197 -11.51 20.16 32.42
CA GLY A 197 -11.96 20.73 33.68
C GLY A 197 -13.31 21.44 33.60
N ASN A 198 -14.04 21.22 32.51
CA ASN A 198 -15.39 21.75 32.30
C ASN A 198 -16.45 20.80 32.90
N SER A 199 -17.72 21.16 32.78
CA SER A 199 -18.85 20.31 33.20
C SER A 199 -20.00 20.48 32.22
N LEU A 200 -20.79 19.42 32.03
CA LEU A 200 -21.96 19.48 31.15
C LEU A 200 -23.07 20.34 31.77
N CYS A 201 -24.02 20.72 30.92
CA CYS A 201 -25.31 21.23 31.37
C CYS A 201 -26.00 20.19 32.25
N THR A 202 -26.62 20.64 33.34
CA THR A 202 -27.41 19.77 34.23
C THR A 202 -28.86 20.22 34.29
N ASP A 203 -29.78 19.28 34.37
CA ASP A 203 -31.19 19.55 34.54
C ASP A 203 -31.57 20.04 35.96
N SER A 204 -32.87 20.17 36.22
CA SER A 204 -33.37 20.64 37.51
C SER A 204 -33.16 19.66 38.68
N ASP A 205 -32.91 18.39 38.39
CA ASP A 205 -32.59 17.34 39.36
C ASP A 205 -31.07 17.21 39.59
N GLY A 206 -30.27 17.83 38.73
CA GLY A 206 -28.81 17.87 38.78
C GLY A 206 -28.16 16.74 37.98
N ASP A 207 -28.90 16.11 37.08
CA ASP A 207 -28.40 15.08 36.16
C ASP A 207 -27.92 15.74 34.86
N ASP A 208 -26.86 15.21 34.25
CA ASP A 208 -26.30 15.75 33.01
C ASP A 208 -27.31 15.64 31.86
N VAL A 209 -27.42 16.69 31.03
CA VAL A 209 -28.32 16.73 29.88
C VAL A 209 -27.68 16.01 28.70
N VAL A 210 -27.80 14.68 28.71
CA VAL A 210 -27.31 13.77 27.68
C VAL A 210 -28.48 12.99 27.08
N LEU A 211 -28.84 13.32 25.85
CA LEU A 211 -30.13 12.95 25.24
C LEU A 211 -29.90 12.09 24.01
N GLY A 212 -30.17 10.78 24.15
CA GLY A 212 -30.08 9.81 23.07
C GLY A 212 -31.41 9.61 22.35
N TYR A 213 -31.38 9.51 21.01
CA TYR A 213 -32.55 9.16 20.21
C TYR A 213 -32.27 8.02 19.21
N ASP A 214 -33.31 7.32 18.78
CA ASP A 214 -33.21 6.25 17.77
C ASP A 214 -33.34 6.85 16.36
N SER A 215 -32.26 6.88 15.59
CA SER A 215 -32.20 7.46 14.23
C SER A 215 -33.11 6.77 13.21
N TRP A 216 -33.60 5.56 13.50
CA TRP A 216 -34.47 4.82 12.58
C TRP A 216 -35.96 5.08 12.80
N SER A 217 -36.32 5.58 13.97
CA SER A 217 -37.73 5.64 14.40
C SER A 217 -38.17 6.98 14.97
N THR A 218 -37.24 7.85 15.34
CA THR A 218 -37.53 9.18 15.87
C THR A 218 -37.84 10.13 14.71
N THR A 219 -38.97 10.83 14.80
CA THR A 219 -39.39 11.84 13.81
C THR A 219 -39.89 13.12 14.47
N ASP A 220 -39.81 13.19 15.80
CA ASP A 220 -40.28 14.32 16.61
C ASP A 220 -39.23 14.57 17.67
N PHE A 221 -38.53 15.69 17.51
CA PHE A 221 -37.39 16.10 18.32
C PHE A 221 -37.75 17.18 19.35
N THR A 222 -39.03 17.56 19.45
CA THR A 222 -39.51 18.60 20.38
C THR A 222 -39.03 18.36 21.81
N TRP A 223 -39.04 17.10 22.26
CA TRP A 223 -38.64 16.74 23.61
C TRP A 223 -37.14 16.96 23.89
N ILE A 224 -36.28 16.88 22.85
CA ILE A 224 -34.84 17.17 22.97
C ILE A 224 -34.69 18.67 23.21
N ALA A 225 -35.33 19.48 22.36
CA ALA A 225 -35.31 20.94 22.47
C ALA A 225 -35.87 21.44 23.80
N GLU A 226 -37.05 20.95 24.22
CA GLU A 226 -37.67 21.27 25.52
C GLU A 226 -36.70 20.97 26.67
N SER A 227 -36.06 19.79 26.67
CA SER A 227 -35.13 19.39 27.73
C SER A 227 -33.90 20.29 27.82
N ILE A 228 -33.34 20.71 26.67
CA ILE A 228 -32.16 21.58 26.61
C ILE A 228 -32.52 23.00 27.07
N VAL A 229 -33.61 23.56 26.56
CA VAL A 229 -34.06 24.93 26.88
C VAL A 229 -34.51 25.04 28.34
N ASP A 230 -35.27 24.07 28.86
CA ASP A 230 -35.73 24.08 30.26
C ASP A 230 -34.57 23.94 31.27
N SER A 231 -33.49 23.25 30.87
CA SER A 231 -32.27 23.12 31.67
C SER A 231 -31.39 24.37 31.61
N GLY A 232 -31.63 25.26 30.64
CA GLY A 232 -30.91 26.52 30.49
C GLY A 232 -29.46 26.35 30.01
N CYS A 233 -29.21 25.33 29.18
CA CYS A 233 -27.90 25.07 28.60
C CYS A 233 -27.47 26.23 27.70
N ASP A 234 -26.16 26.51 27.63
CA ASP A 234 -25.61 27.60 26.81
C ASP A 234 -25.16 27.14 25.41
N SER A 235 -25.07 25.83 25.21
CA SER A 235 -24.60 25.22 23.96
C SER A 235 -25.12 23.79 23.81
N VAL A 236 -25.00 23.24 22.59
CA VAL A 236 -25.34 21.85 22.26
C VAL A 236 -24.22 21.22 21.45
N ALA A 237 -23.72 20.07 21.91
CA ALA A 237 -22.94 19.13 21.11
C ALA A 237 -23.91 18.16 20.42
N LEU A 238 -23.90 18.14 19.09
CA LEU A 238 -24.86 17.41 18.27
C LEU A 238 -24.17 16.34 17.41
N PHE A 239 -24.39 15.07 17.78
CA PHE A 239 -23.87 13.89 17.09
C PHE A 239 -25.02 13.19 16.36
N SER A 240 -25.32 13.67 15.16
CA SER A 240 -26.50 13.29 14.37
C SER A 240 -26.17 13.23 12.88
N PHE A 241 -26.93 12.46 12.10
CA PHE A 241 -26.98 12.62 10.65
C PHE A 241 -27.70 13.93 10.28
N ALA A 242 -27.40 14.46 9.08
CA ALA A 242 -27.92 15.73 8.60
C ALA A 242 -29.45 15.89 8.73
N PRO A 243 -30.30 14.93 8.30
CA PRO A 243 -31.75 15.16 8.31
C PRO A 243 -32.35 15.25 9.72
N ASP A 244 -31.89 14.40 10.63
CA ASP A 244 -32.31 14.43 12.03
C ASP A 244 -31.74 15.66 12.75
N GLY A 245 -30.51 16.04 12.39
CA GLY A 245 -29.82 17.23 12.93
C GLY A 245 -30.58 18.51 12.58
N ALA A 246 -31.02 18.65 11.32
CA ALA A 246 -31.88 19.74 10.88
C ALA A 246 -33.17 19.82 11.71
N GLY A 247 -33.83 18.68 11.92
CA GLY A 247 -35.03 18.60 12.75
C GLY A 247 -34.80 19.00 14.21
N ILE A 248 -33.64 18.65 14.79
CA ILE A 248 -33.27 19.04 16.17
C ILE A 248 -33.00 20.55 16.25
N ILE A 249 -32.25 21.10 15.28
CA ILE A 249 -31.93 22.54 15.21
C ILE A 249 -33.23 23.37 15.08
N GLU A 250 -34.15 22.96 14.21
CA GLU A 250 -35.43 23.65 14.01
C GLU A 250 -36.29 23.64 15.29
N GLU A 251 -36.34 22.51 16.01
CA GLU A 251 -37.08 22.46 17.28
C GLU A 251 -36.40 23.29 18.40
N LEU A 252 -35.07 23.38 18.40
CA LEU A 252 -34.33 24.25 19.34
C LEU A 252 -34.69 25.73 19.12
N GLU A 253 -34.71 26.21 17.88
CA GLU A 253 -35.13 27.57 17.55
C GLU A 253 -36.61 27.82 17.90
N ASN A 254 -37.49 26.85 17.62
CA ASN A 254 -38.91 26.93 17.97
C ASN A 254 -39.17 27.05 19.48
N GLU A 255 -38.39 26.36 20.31
CA GLU A 255 -38.42 26.47 21.77
C GLU A 255 -37.67 27.72 22.29
N GLY A 256 -37.01 28.46 21.40
CA GLY A 256 -36.33 29.72 21.71
C GLY A 256 -34.95 29.54 22.34
N PHE A 257 -34.25 28.46 21.98
CA PHE A 257 -32.83 28.32 22.25
C PHE A 257 -32.05 29.49 21.63
N SER A 258 -30.98 29.91 22.27
CA SER A 258 -30.13 31.02 21.77
C SER A 258 -28.66 30.79 22.05
N GLY A 259 -28.31 29.55 22.36
CA GLY A 259 -26.93 29.12 22.58
C GLY A 259 -26.27 28.69 21.27
N SER A 260 -25.00 28.33 21.34
CA SER A 260 -24.28 27.80 20.18
C SER A 260 -24.60 26.32 19.95
N ILE A 261 -24.66 25.90 18.70
CA ILE A 261 -24.76 24.49 18.31
C ILE A 261 -23.48 24.14 17.57
N ALA A 262 -22.84 23.04 17.97
CA ALA A 262 -21.71 22.48 17.26
C ALA A 262 -21.93 20.97 17.06
N GLY A 263 -21.62 20.48 15.86
CA GLY A 263 -21.71 19.05 15.56
C GLY A 263 -20.53 18.55 14.74
N TRP A 264 -20.53 17.26 14.50
CA TRP A 264 -19.53 16.59 13.66
C TRP A 264 -19.90 16.65 12.17
N GLU A 265 -19.26 15.83 11.33
CA GLU A 265 -19.47 15.78 9.87
C GLU A 265 -20.93 15.77 9.44
N GLY A 266 -21.78 14.96 10.09
CA GLY A 266 -23.19 14.88 9.75
C GLY A 266 -23.94 16.22 9.88
N ILE A 267 -23.44 17.13 10.72
CA ILE A 267 -23.97 18.49 10.86
C ILE A 267 -23.32 19.45 9.86
N GLY A 268 -22.13 19.20 9.33
CA GLY A 268 -21.58 19.96 8.19
C GLY A 268 -22.20 19.60 6.84
N SER A 269 -23.08 18.59 6.81
CA SER A 269 -23.76 18.11 5.60
C SER A 269 -25.26 18.43 5.57
N LEU A 270 -25.73 19.46 6.29
CA LEU A 270 -27.15 19.86 6.34
C LEU A 270 -27.69 20.27 4.96
N ASP A 271 -28.83 19.69 4.56
CA ASP A 271 -29.57 20.11 3.38
C ASP A 271 -30.58 21.21 3.76
N PRO A 272 -30.54 22.39 3.13
CA PRO A 272 -31.53 23.45 3.37
C PRO A 272 -32.99 23.02 3.14
N ASN A 273 -33.22 21.96 2.37
CA ASN A 273 -34.56 21.41 2.13
C ASN A 273 -35.11 20.59 3.29
N ASP A 274 -34.27 20.20 4.26
CA ASP A 274 -34.70 19.49 5.46
C ASP A 274 -35.28 20.44 6.52
N PHE A 275 -35.06 21.75 6.37
CA PHE A 275 -35.63 22.81 7.21
C PHE A 275 -36.94 23.36 6.66
N THR A 276 -37.85 23.79 7.54
CA THR A 276 -38.95 24.68 7.10
C THR A 276 -38.52 26.15 6.99
N ASP A 277 -37.54 26.58 7.79
CA ASP A 277 -36.84 27.86 7.69
C ASP A 277 -35.32 27.64 7.71
N PRO A 278 -34.63 27.69 6.56
CA PRO A 278 -33.19 27.47 6.51
C PRO A 278 -32.36 28.48 7.29
N SER A 279 -32.96 29.59 7.75
CA SER A 279 -32.25 30.55 8.62
C SER A 279 -32.03 30.04 10.04
N ASP A 280 -32.70 28.94 10.43
CA ASP A 280 -32.51 28.29 11.74
C ASP A 280 -31.11 27.66 11.88
N ALA A 281 -30.43 27.40 10.76
CA ALA A 281 -29.05 26.92 10.75
C ALA A 281 -27.99 28.03 10.81
N ASP A 282 -28.37 29.31 10.76
CA ASP A 282 -27.41 30.44 10.78
C ASP A 282 -26.57 30.44 12.07
N GLY A 283 -25.25 30.35 11.94
CA GLY A 283 -24.30 30.28 13.05
C GLY A 283 -24.13 28.89 13.69
N VAL A 284 -24.72 27.84 13.12
CA VAL A 284 -24.42 26.45 13.51
C VAL A 284 -22.99 26.12 13.08
N LEU A 285 -22.22 25.54 14.00
CA LEU A 285 -20.84 25.12 13.75
C LEU A 285 -20.76 23.63 13.44
N ALA A 286 -19.82 23.24 12.60
CA ALA A 286 -19.50 21.85 12.29
C ALA A 286 -17.99 21.64 12.29
N ALA A 287 -17.51 20.54 12.86
CA ALA A 287 -16.13 20.10 12.71
C ALA A 287 -16.05 19.07 11.57
N MET A 288 -15.30 19.41 10.52
CA MET A 288 -15.14 18.62 9.31
C MET A 288 -13.70 18.13 9.20
N PRO A 289 -13.45 16.84 8.91
CA PRO A 289 -12.11 16.40 8.53
C PRO A 289 -11.57 17.27 7.39
N ARG A 290 -10.30 17.68 7.44
CA ARG A 290 -9.66 18.34 6.31
C ARG A 290 -9.49 17.33 5.19
N TYR A 291 -10.26 17.53 4.14
CA TYR A 291 -10.02 16.85 2.87
C TYR A 291 -8.89 17.54 2.13
N ILE A 292 -8.24 16.84 1.19
CA ILE A 292 -7.47 17.49 0.14
C ILE A 292 -8.49 18.23 -0.74
N ASP A 293 -8.90 19.40 -0.24
CA ASP A 293 -9.82 20.42 -0.76
C ASP A 293 -11.24 19.95 -1.14
N SER A 294 -12.23 20.12 -0.25
CA SER A 294 -13.64 20.00 -0.65
C SER A 294 -14.64 20.81 0.17
N PHE A 295 -14.49 22.14 0.26
CA PHE A 295 -15.66 23.01 0.50
C PHE A 295 -15.75 24.26 -0.38
N ASN A 296 -14.92 24.38 -1.44
CA ASN A 296 -15.12 25.42 -2.46
C ASN A 296 -14.67 25.01 -3.88
N SER A 297 -15.62 24.51 -4.66
CA SER A 297 -15.67 24.54 -6.14
C SER A 297 -14.58 23.82 -6.98
N ASP A 298 -15.05 22.93 -7.85
CA ASP A 298 -14.51 22.65 -9.20
C ASP A 298 -13.06 22.11 -9.35
N GLU A 299 -12.30 21.85 -8.29
CA GLU A 299 -11.00 21.17 -8.37
C GLU A 299 -11.05 19.85 -7.57
N LEU A 300 -10.88 18.74 -8.30
CA LEU A 300 -10.61 17.41 -7.72
C LEU A 300 -9.33 17.51 -6.87
N SER A 301 -9.20 16.69 -5.83
CA SER A 301 -8.01 16.51 -4.98
C SER A 301 -6.71 16.92 -5.69
N GLU A 302 -5.98 17.95 -5.22
CA GLU A 302 -4.80 18.46 -5.94
C GLU A 302 -3.63 17.45 -6.01
N SER A 303 -3.64 16.37 -5.21
CA SER A 303 -2.61 15.32 -5.31
C SER A 303 -2.64 14.66 -6.70
N GLU A 304 -1.47 14.39 -7.28
CA GLU A 304 -1.39 13.72 -8.59
C GLU A 304 -2.12 12.35 -8.55
N ARG A 305 -1.97 11.65 -7.42
CA ARG A 305 -2.63 10.38 -7.12
C ARG A 305 -4.16 10.53 -7.12
N GLY A 306 -4.69 11.54 -6.45
CA GLY A 306 -6.12 11.78 -6.36
C GLY A 306 -6.74 12.26 -7.67
N GLN A 307 -6.05 13.09 -8.46
CA GLN A 307 -6.51 13.48 -9.80
C GLN A 307 -6.61 12.26 -10.73
N ALA A 308 -5.56 11.43 -10.76
CA ALA A 308 -5.54 10.21 -11.57
C ALA A 308 -6.67 9.26 -11.16
N PHE A 309 -6.84 9.02 -9.85
CA PHE A 309 -7.93 8.19 -9.34
C PHE A 309 -9.30 8.78 -9.70
N GLY A 310 -9.50 10.09 -9.50
CA GLY A 310 -10.76 10.77 -9.76
C GLY A 310 -11.19 10.67 -11.23
N GLU A 311 -10.23 10.81 -12.17
CA GLU A 311 -10.50 10.64 -13.60
C GLU A 311 -10.95 9.22 -13.95
N ASP A 312 -10.25 8.20 -13.44
CA ASP A 312 -10.58 6.80 -13.73
C ASP A 312 -11.84 6.33 -13.01
N CYS A 313 -12.04 6.77 -11.77
CA CYS A 313 -13.26 6.49 -11.00
C CYS A 313 -14.50 7.10 -11.68
N ALA A 314 -14.41 8.34 -12.18
CA ALA A 314 -15.51 8.97 -12.93
C ALA A 314 -15.82 8.26 -14.27
N ASN A 315 -14.86 7.51 -14.82
CA ASN A 315 -15.05 6.70 -16.03
C ASN A 315 -15.59 5.29 -15.73
N ASP A 316 -15.58 4.84 -14.47
CA ASP A 316 -16.20 3.60 -14.01
C ASP A 316 -17.53 3.85 -13.28
N SER A 317 -18.64 3.33 -13.82
CA SER A 317 -19.96 3.60 -13.27
C SER A 317 -20.22 3.04 -11.86
N ASN A 318 -19.46 2.03 -11.43
CA ASN A 318 -19.57 1.50 -10.07
C ASN A 318 -18.75 2.36 -9.10
N CYS A 319 -17.55 2.80 -9.52
CA CYS A 319 -16.72 3.68 -8.70
C CYS A 319 -17.38 5.06 -8.52
N ASP A 320 -17.84 5.70 -9.60
CA ASP A 320 -18.53 7.01 -9.57
C ASP A 320 -19.77 7.02 -8.67
N ALA A 321 -20.48 5.90 -8.59
CA ALA A 321 -21.66 5.73 -7.74
C ALA A 321 -21.35 5.09 -6.37
N GLY A 322 -20.09 4.77 -6.12
CA GLY A 322 -19.63 4.10 -4.91
C GLY A 322 -19.52 5.04 -3.71
N ILE A 323 -19.37 4.45 -2.53
CA ILE A 323 -19.05 5.17 -1.30
C ILE A 323 -17.65 4.78 -0.86
N TYR A 324 -16.94 5.70 -0.21
CA TYR A 324 -15.59 5.48 0.30
C TYR A 324 -14.59 4.94 -0.73
N THR A 325 -14.77 5.29 -2.01
CA THR A 325 -13.97 4.75 -3.11
C THR A 325 -12.54 5.27 -3.07
N SER A 326 -12.34 6.57 -2.78
CA SER A 326 -11.00 7.14 -2.60
C SER A 326 -10.26 6.55 -1.40
N GLN A 327 -10.95 6.31 -0.29
CA GLN A 327 -10.38 5.67 0.91
C GLN A 327 -9.98 4.22 0.63
N THR A 328 -10.78 3.51 -0.15
CA THR A 328 -10.45 2.15 -0.58
C THR A 328 -9.20 2.13 -1.45
N TYR A 329 -9.11 3.10 -2.37
CA TYR A 329 -7.92 3.29 -3.20
C TYR A 329 -6.67 3.57 -2.35
N ASP A 330 -6.77 4.49 -1.38
CA ASP A 330 -5.66 4.84 -0.49
C ASP A 330 -5.20 3.66 0.37
N ALA A 331 -6.12 2.91 0.97
CA ALA A 331 -5.78 1.74 1.78
C ALA A 331 -4.99 0.67 0.99
N ILE A 332 -5.38 0.41 -0.26
CA ILE A 332 -4.71 -0.56 -1.14
C ILE A 332 -3.34 -0.04 -1.59
N THR A 333 -3.26 1.24 -1.98
CA THR A 333 -2.00 1.85 -2.43
C THR A 333 -0.97 1.98 -1.32
N LEU A 334 -1.39 2.36 -0.11
CA LEU A 334 -0.53 2.37 1.07
C LEU A 334 0.08 1.00 1.36
N LEU A 335 -0.71 -0.08 1.33
CA LEU A 335 -0.21 -1.44 1.55
C LEU A 335 0.82 -1.86 0.50
N ALA A 336 0.57 -1.55 -0.77
CA ALA A 336 1.49 -1.91 -1.85
C ALA A 336 2.80 -1.11 -1.78
N GLU A 337 2.72 0.20 -1.54
CA GLU A 337 3.91 1.06 -1.41
C GLU A 337 4.71 0.72 -0.15
N ALA A 338 4.04 0.41 0.97
CA ALA A 338 4.70 -0.08 2.18
C ALA A 338 5.41 -1.42 1.96
N TYR A 339 4.82 -2.34 1.20
CA TYR A 339 5.46 -3.61 0.84
C TYR A 339 6.73 -3.38 0.00
N MET A 340 6.66 -2.49 -1.01
CA MET A 340 7.85 -2.17 -1.80
C MET A 340 8.95 -1.56 -0.93
N LEU A 341 8.59 -0.65 -0.01
CA LEU A 341 9.54 -0.06 0.93
C LEU A 341 10.14 -1.12 1.88
N SER A 342 9.34 -2.04 2.41
CA SER A 342 9.84 -3.11 3.29
C SER A 342 10.86 -3.99 2.60
N GLU A 343 10.61 -4.37 1.34
CA GLU A 343 11.55 -5.20 0.58
C GLU A 343 12.84 -4.44 0.22
N THR A 344 12.74 -3.15 -0.11
CA THR A 344 13.90 -2.32 -0.44
C THR A 344 14.83 -2.09 0.75
N PHE A 345 14.27 -1.92 1.96
CA PHE A 345 15.05 -1.53 3.13
C PHE A 345 15.17 -2.60 4.23
N ASP A 346 14.63 -3.81 4.03
CA ASP A 346 14.54 -4.88 5.04
C ASP A 346 13.85 -4.40 6.34
N GLU A 347 12.78 -3.60 6.18
CA GLU A 347 11.96 -3.07 7.27
C GLU A 347 10.68 -3.87 7.45
N SER A 348 10.02 -3.74 8.61
CA SER A 348 8.72 -4.40 8.80
C SER A 348 7.62 -3.70 8.00
N ILE A 349 6.62 -4.44 7.48
CA ILE A 349 5.49 -3.83 6.75
C ILE A 349 4.75 -2.81 7.64
N GLU A 350 4.65 -3.07 8.94
CA GLU A 350 4.04 -2.15 9.91
C GLU A 350 4.81 -0.83 9.98
N ASP A 351 6.13 -0.86 10.17
CA ASP A 351 6.96 0.36 10.17
C ASP A 351 6.92 1.06 8.80
N SER A 352 6.99 0.29 7.71
CA SER A 352 6.87 0.82 6.35
C SER A 352 5.56 1.54 6.10
N LEU A 353 4.43 1.06 6.67
CA LEU A 353 3.13 1.76 6.59
C LEU A 353 3.18 3.13 7.27
N HIS A 354 3.87 3.26 8.40
CA HIS A 354 4.10 4.57 9.04
C HIS A 354 5.03 5.46 8.21
N TYR A 355 6.05 4.88 7.57
CA TYR A 355 6.99 5.61 6.70
C TYR A 355 6.31 6.18 5.46
N VAL A 356 5.65 5.33 4.66
CA VAL A 356 4.93 5.79 3.46
C VAL A 356 3.72 6.64 3.83
N GLY A 357 3.09 6.35 4.96
CA GLY A 357 1.90 7.05 5.43
C GLY A 357 2.18 8.45 5.96
N PHE A 358 3.42 8.92 6.09
CA PHE A 358 3.73 10.27 6.57
C PHE A 358 3.59 11.32 5.47
N GLU A 359 2.80 12.37 5.73
CA GLU A 359 2.41 13.37 4.74
C GLU A 359 1.92 12.76 3.42
N TRP A 360 1.23 11.63 3.50
CA TRP A 360 0.73 10.89 2.35
C TRP A 360 -0.36 11.69 1.64
N GLU A 361 -0.04 12.20 0.46
CA GLU A 361 -1.00 12.86 -0.42
C GLU A 361 -1.90 11.81 -1.12
N GLY A 362 -2.94 11.38 -0.40
CA GLY A 362 -3.90 10.38 -0.87
C GLY A 362 -4.92 10.90 -1.87
N ALA A 363 -5.79 10.01 -2.32
CA ALA A 363 -6.99 10.32 -3.09
C ALA A 363 -8.13 10.84 -2.20
N ALA A 364 -8.17 10.46 -0.93
CA ALA A 364 -9.20 10.88 0.03
C ALA A 364 -8.71 12.01 0.94
N TYR A 365 -7.56 11.81 1.60
CA TYR A 365 -7.05 12.70 2.64
C TYR A 365 -5.53 12.82 2.55
N ASN A 366 -5.00 13.85 3.19
CA ASN A 366 -3.61 13.78 3.63
C ASN A 366 -3.57 12.80 4.80
N ILE A 367 -2.71 11.80 4.73
CA ILE A 367 -2.59 10.77 5.75
C ILE A 367 -1.28 11.00 6.50
N THR A 368 -1.35 10.87 7.82
CA THR A 368 -0.21 10.66 8.70
C THR A 368 -0.74 9.81 9.84
N PHE A 369 -0.10 8.68 10.10
CA PHE A 369 -0.52 7.77 11.15
C PHE A 369 0.14 8.15 12.46
N ASP A 370 -0.64 8.22 13.54
CA ASP A 370 -0.08 8.22 14.89
C ASP A 370 0.33 6.81 15.35
N GLU A 371 0.78 6.69 16.60
CA GLU A 371 1.23 5.41 17.17
C GLU A 371 0.10 4.38 17.34
N ASP A 372 -1.17 4.81 17.30
CA ASP A 372 -2.34 3.95 17.41
C ASP A 372 -2.97 3.62 16.04
N GLY A 373 -2.30 3.98 14.95
CA GLY A 373 -2.76 3.75 13.58
C GLY A 373 -3.96 4.62 13.19
N GLU A 374 -4.21 5.70 13.93
CA GLU A 374 -5.23 6.71 13.64
C GLU A 374 -4.68 7.74 12.64
N VAL A 375 -5.58 8.34 11.86
CA VAL A 375 -5.22 9.45 10.97
C VAL A 375 -5.84 10.74 11.46
N ASP A 376 -5.01 11.78 11.55
CA ASP A 376 -5.48 13.12 11.87
C ASP A 376 -6.08 13.83 10.65
N GLY A 377 -5.84 13.32 9.43
CA GLY A 377 -6.36 13.90 8.19
C GLY A 377 -5.82 15.29 7.90
N GLY A 378 -4.64 15.65 8.42
CA GLY A 378 -4.16 17.04 8.44
C GLY A 378 -5.00 17.96 9.33
N GLY A 379 -5.87 17.41 10.20
CA GLY A 379 -6.73 18.11 11.15
C GLY A 379 -8.18 18.25 10.71
N PHE A 380 -8.88 19.14 11.40
CA PHE A 380 -10.27 19.47 11.16
C PHE A 380 -10.42 20.94 10.81
N ASP A 381 -11.26 21.22 9.83
CA ASP A 381 -11.81 22.55 9.57
C ASP A 381 -13.04 22.75 10.46
N ILE A 382 -13.10 23.91 11.08
CA ILE A 382 -14.27 24.36 11.79
C ILE A 382 -15.05 25.20 10.79
N CYS A 383 -16.26 24.75 10.49
CA CYS A 383 -17.14 25.42 9.55
C CYS A 383 -18.32 26.06 10.26
N GLU A 384 -18.79 27.20 9.75
CA GLU A 384 -19.97 27.91 10.22
C GLU A 384 -20.98 28.04 9.09
N TYR A 385 -22.25 27.76 9.38
CA TYR A 385 -23.33 28.03 8.44
C TYR A 385 -23.70 29.51 8.40
N GLU A 386 -23.76 30.08 7.20
CA GLU A 386 -24.22 31.44 6.95
C GLU A 386 -25.52 31.45 6.14
N TYR A 387 -26.57 32.08 6.69
CA TYR A 387 -27.82 32.29 5.98
C TYR A 387 -27.84 33.63 5.22
N HIS A 388 -27.96 33.53 3.89
CA HIS A 388 -28.00 34.69 2.99
C HIS A 388 -29.45 35.11 2.70
N SER A 389 -29.99 35.98 3.55
CA SER A 389 -31.36 36.53 3.40
C SER A 389 -31.67 37.21 2.06
N GLY A 390 -30.65 37.56 1.26
CA GLY A 390 -30.81 38.21 -0.05
C GLY A 390 -31.30 37.28 -1.15
N ASN A 391 -31.00 35.99 -1.04
CA ASN A 391 -31.32 34.93 -2.01
C ASN A 391 -31.90 33.67 -1.36
N ASP A 392 -32.10 33.65 -0.04
CA ASP A 392 -32.71 32.54 0.71
C ASP A 392 -31.87 31.26 0.56
N THR A 393 -30.56 31.39 0.72
CA THR A 393 -29.60 30.29 0.61
C THR A 393 -28.78 30.17 1.87
N LEU A 394 -28.51 28.93 2.27
CA LEU A 394 -27.57 28.57 3.32
C LEU A 394 -26.24 28.18 2.66
N SER A 395 -25.11 28.65 3.19
CA SER A 395 -23.77 28.21 2.79
C SER A 395 -22.98 27.75 4.00
N LEU A 396 -22.04 26.84 3.81
CA LEU A 396 -21.08 26.44 4.81
C LEU A 396 -19.74 27.15 4.55
N ASP A 397 -19.25 27.93 5.51
CA ASP A 397 -17.93 28.58 5.45
C ASP A 397 -16.96 27.84 6.37
N CYS A 398 -15.97 27.18 5.78
CA CYS A 398 -14.96 26.40 6.51
C CYS A 398 -13.70 27.19 6.89
N ASP A 399 -13.67 28.50 6.63
CA ASP A 399 -12.57 29.38 7.06
C ASP A 399 -12.75 29.88 8.52
N TYR A 400 -13.74 29.37 9.27
CA TYR A 400 -14.06 29.85 10.62
C TYR A 400 -12.94 29.55 11.62
N GLY A 401 -12.30 28.40 11.49
CA GLY A 401 -11.15 28.01 12.29
C GLY A 401 -10.63 26.63 11.95
N GLU A 402 -9.58 26.24 12.64
CA GLU A 402 -8.90 24.97 12.43
C GLU A 402 -8.62 24.32 13.78
N TRP A 403 -8.71 23.00 13.83
CA TRP A 403 -8.30 22.21 14.98
C TRP A 403 -7.35 21.09 14.55
N MET A 404 -6.29 20.87 15.34
CA MET A 404 -5.40 19.73 15.22
C MET A 404 -5.49 18.90 16.50
N PRO A 405 -5.53 17.58 16.41
CA PRO A 405 -5.44 16.71 17.57
C PRO A 405 -4.20 17.05 18.43
N PRO A 406 -4.34 17.17 19.76
CA PRO A 406 -3.18 17.36 20.64
C PRO A 406 -2.22 16.19 20.52
N GLY A 407 -0.91 16.47 20.46
CA GLY A 407 0.12 15.41 20.34
C GLY A 407 0.53 15.10 18.90
N PHE A 408 -0.18 15.65 17.91
CA PHE A 408 0.16 15.52 16.50
C PHE A 408 1.18 16.60 16.05
N ASP A 409 2.35 16.61 16.69
CA ASP A 409 3.55 17.36 16.26
C ASP A 409 4.66 16.31 15.99
N PHE A 410 4.35 15.40 15.07
CA PHE A 410 5.25 14.31 14.71
C PHE A 410 6.42 14.88 13.90
N VAL A 411 7.63 14.70 14.43
CA VAL A 411 8.87 15.06 13.73
C VAL A 411 9.58 13.74 13.43
N PRO A 412 9.67 13.34 12.16
CA PRO A 412 10.39 12.14 11.78
C PRO A 412 11.79 12.09 12.35
N ASP A 413 12.17 10.93 12.89
CA ASP A 413 13.54 10.63 13.33
C ASP A 413 14.25 9.60 12.43
N ASN A 414 13.54 9.10 11.41
CA ASN A 414 14.03 8.25 10.34
C ASN A 414 13.87 8.97 8.98
N GLU A 415 14.82 8.78 8.07
CA GLU A 415 14.82 9.38 6.71
C GLU A 415 13.83 8.68 5.77
N LEU A 416 13.32 7.49 6.13
CA LEU A 416 12.31 6.76 5.36
C LEU A 416 10.91 7.39 5.41
N TYR A 417 10.64 8.27 6.37
CA TYR A 417 9.34 8.94 6.44
C TYR A 417 9.13 9.86 5.23
N GLY A 418 8.03 9.62 4.50
CA GLY A 418 7.72 10.33 3.25
C GLY A 418 8.55 9.89 2.06
N TYR A 419 9.23 8.74 2.14
CA TYR A 419 9.99 8.18 1.02
C TYR A 419 9.06 7.81 -0.14
N ASP A 420 9.31 8.39 -1.31
CA ASP A 420 8.57 8.09 -2.54
C ASP A 420 9.18 6.86 -3.22
N VAL A 421 8.51 5.71 -3.09
CA VAL A 421 8.94 4.44 -3.67
C VAL A 421 8.94 4.42 -5.21
N PHE A 422 8.30 5.38 -5.87
CA PHE A 422 8.31 5.50 -7.34
C PHE A 422 9.31 6.53 -7.86
N ASN A 423 9.75 7.44 -6.99
CA ASN A 423 10.77 8.42 -7.31
C ASN A 423 11.82 8.43 -6.19
N PRO A 424 12.59 7.33 -6.05
CA PRO A 424 13.62 7.24 -5.04
C PRO A 424 14.66 8.35 -5.25
N PRO A 425 15.28 8.87 -4.18
CA PRO A 425 16.36 9.84 -4.29
C PRO A 425 17.50 9.32 -5.18
N ASP A 426 18.06 10.23 -5.97
CA ASP A 426 19.23 10.05 -6.82
C ASP A 426 20.06 11.33 -6.61
N SER A 427 21.03 11.24 -5.70
CA SER A 427 21.71 12.37 -5.09
C SER A 427 22.73 13.01 -6.03
N ASP A 428 23.25 12.27 -7.01
CA ASP A 428 24.21 12.75 -7.99
C ASP A 428 23.65 12.84 -9.44
N GLU A 429 22.41 12.40 -9.64
CA GLU A 429 21.61 12.48 -10.87
C GLU A 429 22.15 11.62 -12.02
N ASP A 430 22.78 10.47 -11.73
CA ASP A 430 23.32 9.56 -12.75
C ASP A 430 22.29 8.56 -13.32
N GLY A 431 21.14 8.45 -12.66
CA GLY A 431 20.03 7.59 -13.06
C GLY A 431 19.92 6.29 -12.29
N THR A 432 20.84 6.01 -11.37
CA THR A 432 20.77 4.90 -10.41
C THR A 432 20.35 5.45 -9.04
N PRO A 433 19.23 5.00 -8.47
CA PRO A 433 18.78 5.50 -7.18
C PRO A 433 19.76 5.22 -6.03
N ASP A 434 19.84 6.14 -5.06
CA ASP A 434 20.75 6.08 -3.90
C ASP A 434 20.71 4.75 -3.13
N THR A 435 19.57 4.07 -3.16
CA THR A 435 19.35 2.79 -2.48
C THR A 435 20.01 1.60 -3.15
N THR A 436 20.24 1.71 -4.45
CA THR A 436 20.85 0.68 -5.31
C THR A 436 22.20 1.12 -5.87
N ASP A 437 22.57 2.37 -5.62
CA ASP A 437 23.85 2.94 -6.00
C ASP A 437 24.89 2.71 -4.88
N PRO A 438 25.98 1.96 -5.13
CA PRO A 438 27.09 1.83 -4.19
C PRO A 438 27.89 3.14 -3.98
N PHE A 439 27.76 4.11 -4.88
CA PHE A 439 28.44 5.42 -4.87
C PHE A 439 27.48 6.61 -5.04
N PRO A 440 26.46 6.77 -4.17
CA PRO A 440 25.31 7.67 -4.35
C PRO A 440 25.62 9.18 -4.38
N ASP A 441 26.88 9.58 -4.25
CA ASP A 441 27.33 10.97 -4.26
C ASP A 441 28.29 11.27 -5.44
N ASP A 442 28.56 10.28 -6.31
CA ASP A 442 29.53 10.35 -7.40
C ASP A 442 28.99 9.71 -8.70
N ALA A 443 28.31 10.55 -9.49
CA ALA A 443 27.69 10.21 -10.78
C ALA A 443 28.60 9.60 -11.86
N CYS A 444 29.87 9.40 -11.53
CA CYS A 444 30.81 8.72 -12.39
C CYS A 444 30.76 7.19 -12.25
N ALA A 445 30.12 6.62 -11.23
CA ALA A 445 30.04 5.18 -11.05
C ALA A 445 28.81 4.77 -10.22
N ASP A 446 28.19 3.66 -10.57
CA ASP A 446 26.92 3.19 -9.97
C ASP A 446 26.90 1.67 -9.68
N THR A 447 28.03 0.98 -9.85
CA THR A 447 28.13 -0.49 -9.84
C THR A 447 29.36 -0.94 -9.04
N ASP A 448 29.17 -1.92 -8.15
CA ASP A 448 30.18 -2.54 -7.26
C ASP A 448 29.76 -4.00 -7.02
N THR A 449 30.20 -4.91 -7.90
CA THR A 449 29.68 -6.28 -7.99
C THR A 449 30.11 -7.14 -6.79
N ASP A 450 31.32 -6.96 -6.27
CA ASP A 450 31.83 -7.72 -5.11
C ASP A 450 31.66 -6.99 -3.76
N GLY A 451 31.28 -5.72 -3.78
CA GLY A 451 31.01 -4.89 -2.61
C GLY A 451 32.28 -4.45 -1.87
N ASP A 452 33.43 -4.40 -2.52
CA ASP A 452 34.69 -4.00 -1.90
C ASP A 452 34.87 -2.47 -1.79
N GLY A 453 33.99 -1.71 -2.44
CA GLY A 453 33.96 -0.26 -2.47
C GLY A 453 34.80 0.37 -3.59
N LEU A 454 35.20 -0.42 -4.58
CA LEU A 454 35.73 0.03 -5.87
C LEU A 454 34.67 -0.18 -6.96
N PRO A 455 34.46 0.79 -7.86
CA PRO A 455 33.45 0.63 -8.90
C PRO A 455 33.90 -0.33 -10.01
N ASP A 456 32.99 -1.16 -10.52
CA ASP A 456 33.23 -2.02 -11.68
C ASP A 456 33.66 -1.18 -12.90
N THR A 457 32.97 -0.04 -13.10
CA THR A 457 33.27 0.88 -14.21
C THR A 457 33.12 2.34 -13.82
N ILE A 458 33.89 3.21 -14.49
CA ILE A 458 33.75 4.67 -14.39
C ILE A 458 33.30 5.24 -15.73
N GLU A 459 32.27 6.11 -15.71
CA GLU A 459 31.71 6.72 -16.92
C GLU A 459 32.78 7.51 -17.71
N GLU A 460 32.86 7.23 -19.03
CA GLU A 460 33.89 7.81 -19.90
C GLU A 460 33.85 9.34 -19.92
N GLY A 461 34.89 9.96 -19.35
CA GLY A 461 35.05 11.42 -19.36
C GLY A 461 34.46 12.13 -18.16
N CYS A 462 34.00 11.37 -17.16
CA CYS A 462 33.61 11.87 -15.85
C CYS A 462 34.85 12.23 -15.00
N GLU A 463 34.73 13.21 -14.10
CA GLU A 463 35.82 13.66 -13.22
C GLU A 463 35.56 13.20 -11.77
N THR A 464 36.12 12.05 -11.40
CA THR A 464 36.06 11.48 -10.04
C THR A 464 37.45 11.20 -9.45
N ASP A 465 37.52 11.06 -8.13
CA ASP A 465 38.68 10.53 -7.39
C ASP A 465 38.60 9.00 -7.18
N LEU A 466 37.51 8.34 -7.60
CA LEU A 466 37.34 6.89 -7.60
C LEU A 466 38.31 6.21 -8.57
N GLN A 467 38.54 4.92 -8.35
CA GLN A 467 39.39 4.08 -9.16
C GLN A 467 38.64 2.80 -9.49
N GLU A 468 38.47 2.49 -10.77
CA GLU A 468 37.90 1.22 -11.24
C GLU A 468 38.57 0.03 -10.54
N ASP A 469 37.75 -0.95 -10.17
CA ASP A 469 38.23 -2.25 -9.74
C ASP A 469 38.92 -2.96 -10.92
N ASP A 470 39.88 -3.82 -10.60
CA ASP A 470 40.58 -4.65 -11.58
C ASP A 470 40.10 -6.12 -11.48
N ASP A 471 39.15 -6.47 -10.60
CA ASP A 471 38.67 -7.82 -10.21
C ASP A 471 37.19 -7.78 -9.73
N ASP A 472 36.27 -7.36 -10.62
CA ASP A 472 34.89 -6.90 -10.29
C ASP A 472 34.03 -7.91 -9.49
N ASP A 473 34.29 -9.21 -9.59
CA ASP A 473 33.55 -10.26 -8.85
C ASP A 473 34.32 -10.87 -7.67
N GLY A 474 35.56 -10.42 -7.44
CA GLY A 474 36.40 -10.81 -6.31
C GLY A 474 36.82 -12.28 -6.29
N ASP A 475 36.80 -12.98 -7.43
CA ASP A 475 37.22 -14.39 -7.53
C ASP A 475 38.76 -14.57 -7.49
N GLY A 476 39.50 -13.47 -7.74
CA GLY A 476 40.95 -13.37 -7.71
C GLY A 476 41.62 -13.41 -9.09
N LEU A 477 40.86 -13.42 -10.19
CA LEU A 477 41.30 -13.26 -11.56
C LEU A 477 40.81 -11.92 -12.12
N SER A 478 41.77 -11.00 -12.27
CA SER A 478 41.48 -9.68 -12.84
C SER A 478 40.72 -9.73 -14.17
N ASP A 479 39.77 -8.80 -14.37
CA ASP A 479 38.79 -8.76 -15.48
C ASP A 479 39.43 -8.84 -16.87
N LEU A 480 40.68 -8.37 -17.00
CA LEU A 480 41.42 -8.46 -18.28
C LEU A 480 41.74 -9.92 -18.67
N LEU A 481 41.80 -10.81 -17.69
CA LEU A 481 42.11 -12.22 -17.82
C LEU A 481 40.89 -13.12 -17.57
N ASP A 482 39.79 -12.56 -17.07
CA ASP A 482 38.56 -13.27 -16.79
C ASP A 482 37.57 -13.20 -17.97
N PRO A 483 37.14 -14.34 -18.54
CA PRO A 483 36.04 -14.36 -19.51
C PRO A 483 34.66 -13.99 -18.92
N PHE A 484 34.46 -14.10 -17.60
CA PHE A 484 33.24 -13.82 -16.85
C PHE A 484 33.51 -12.89 -15.65
N PRO A 485 33.95 -11.65 -15.89
CA PRO A 485 34.42 -10.75 -14.81
C PRO A 485 33.37 -10.36 -13.75
N LEU A 486 32.09 -10.73 -13.93
CA LEU A 486 30.99 -10.41 -13.01
C LEU A 486 30.39 -11.66 -12.35
N ASP A 487 31.00 -12.84 -12.52
CA ASP A 487 30.51 -14.10 -11.96
C ASP A 487 31.65 -14.85 -11.26
N SER A 488 31.76 -14.62 -9.95
CA SER A 488 32.78 -15.24 -9.09
C SER A 488 32.80 -16.77 -9.09
N SER A 489 31.84 -17.42 -9.74
CA SER A 489 31.78 -18.87 -9.90
C SER A 489 32.30 -19.37 -11.24
N GLU A 490 32.65 -18.50 -12.19
CA GLU A 490 33.15 -18.82 -13.53
C GLU A 490 34.35 -17.94 -13.89
N TRP A 491 35.45 -18.54 -14.34
CA TRP A 491 36.69 -17.79 -14.62
C TRP A 491 37.43 -18.24 -15.89
N SER A 492 36.81 -19.17 -16.64
CA SER A 492 37.42 -19.83 -17.79
C SER A 492 36.32 -20.24 -18.77
N ASP A 493 36.57 -20.05 -20.06
CA ASP A 493 35.72 -20.45 -21.18
C ASP A 493 36.66 -21.06 -22.24
N TYR A 494 36.93 -22.36 -22.12
CA TYR A 494 38.03 -22.97 -22.86
C TYR A 494 37.76 -23.04 -24.37
N ASP A 495 36.50 -23.23 -24.78
CA ASP A 495 36.11 -23.29 -26.19
C ASP A 495 35.55 -21.97 -26.77
N GLY A 496 35.26 -21.00 -25.91
CA GLY A 496 34.77 -19.67 -26.30
C GLY A 496 33.29 -19.64 -26.65
N ASP A 497 32.47 -20.56 -26.13
CA ASP A 497 31.03 -20.63 -26.41
C ASP A 497 30.17 -19.70 -25.54
N GLY A 498 30.77 -19.12 -24.49
CA GLY A 498 30.14 -18.19 -23.56
C GLY A 498 29.51 -18.86 -22.33
N THR A 499 29.69 -20.16 -22.12
CA THR A 499 29.39 -20.87 -20.88
C THR A 499 30.70 -21.10 -20.12
N GLY A 500 30.73 -20.80 -18.82
CA GLY A 500 31.96 -21.02 -18.05
C GLY A 500 32.23 -22.50 -17.78
N ASP A 501 33.50 -22.89 -17.72
CA ASP A 501 33.96 -24.28 -17.57
C ASP A 501 33.40 -24.97 -16.28
N ASN A 502 32.91 -24.23 -15.25
CA ASN A 502 32.29 -24.88 -14.09
C ASN A 502 30.82 -25.27 -14.33
N ALA A 503 30.12 -24.56 -15.22
CA ALA A 503 28.75 -24.83 -15.64
C ALA A 503 28.66 -25.64 -16.93
N ASP A 504 29.67 -25.56 -17.80
CA ASP A 504 29.78 -26.37 -19.00
C ASP A 504 30.02 -27.86 -18.66
N THR A 505 29.62 -28.74 -19.56
CA THR A 505 29.75 -30.18 -19.44
C THR A 505 30.64 -30.80 -20.51
N ASP A 506 31.19 -29.99 -21.40
CA ASP A 506 32.05 -30.35 -22.54
C ASP A 506 32.98 -29.15 -22.86
N ASP A 507 33.93 -28.82 -21.96
CA ASP A 507 34.71 -27.56 -21.94
C ASP A 507 35.47 -27.26 -23.25
N ASP A 508 35.73 -28.26 -24.09
CA ASP A 508 36.43 -28.09 -25.37
C ASP A 508 35.55 -28.32 -26.61
N ASN A 509 34.25 -28.59 -26.40
CA ASN A 509 33.21 -28.83 -27.39
C ASN A 509 33.59 -29.87 -28.46
N ASP A 510 34.37 -30.89 -28.13
CA ASP A 510 34.74 -31.96 -29.06
C ASP A 510 33.69 -33.08 -29.17
N GLY A 511 32.69 -33.05 -28.29
CA GLY A 511 31.53 -33.93 -28.26
C GLY A 511 31.66 -35.08 -27.26
N VAL A 512 32.67 -35.07 -26.39
CA VAL A 512 32.84 -36.00 -25.27
C VAL A 512 32.75 -35.22 -23.95
N PRO A 513 31.69 -35.43 -23.14
CA PRO A 513 31.53 -34.68 -21.90
C PRO A 513 32.70 -34.86 -20.92
N ASP A 514 33.11 -33.83 -20.18
CA ASP A 514 34.33 -33.81 -19.32
C ASP A 514 34.40 -35.00 -18.36
N SER A 515 33.24 -35.42 -17.86
CA SER A 515 33.10 -36.59 -16.98
C SER A 515 33.59 -37.92 -17.60
N GLN A 516 33.75 -37.95 -18.92
CA GLN A 516 34.19 -39.07 -19.75
C GLN A 516 35.46 -38.76 -20.55
N ASP A 517 35.96 -37.53 -20.47
CA ASP A 517 37.14 -37.08 -21.19
C ASP A 517 38.39 -37.14 -20.32
N ALA A 518 39.49 -37.67 -20.87
CA ALA A 518 40.78 -37.67 -20.18
C ALA A 518 41.50 -36.32 -20.27
N PHE A 519 41.16 -35.50 -21.26
CA PHE A 519 41.65 -34.14 -21.51
C PHE A 519 40.48 -33.18 -21.80
N PRO A 520 39.64 -32.86 -20.80
CA PRO A 520 38.45 -32.01 -20.96
C PRO A 520 38.68 -30.65 -21.64
N GLN A 521 39.90 -30.15 -21.60
CA GLN A 521 40.30 -28.87 -22.17
C GLN A 521 41.22 -29.09 -23.38
N ASN A 522 40.97 -30.06 -24.26
CA ASN A 522 41.75 -30.24 -25.47
C ASN A 522 40.97 -31.00 -26.54
N ALA A 523 40.31 -30.24 -27.41
CA ALA A 523 39.43 -30.77 -28.46
C ALA A 523 40.08 -31.69 -29.52
N ASN A 524 41.37 -32.03 -29.36
CA ASN A 524 42.08 -33.00 -30.19
C ASN A 524 42.42 -34.29 -29.44
N GLU A 525 42.10 -34.44 -28.15
CA GLU A 525 42.45 -35.60 -27.32
C GLU A 525 41.30 -35.94 -26.38
N THR A 526 40.79 -37.17 -26.43
CA THR A 526 39.67 -37.61 -25.56
C THR A 526 40.02 -38.79 -24.66
N ALA A 527 41.19 -39.41 -24.87
CA ALA A 527 41.58 -40.66 -24.26
C ALA A 527 43.06 -40.68 -23.87
N ASP A 528 43.35 -41.25 -22.70
CA ASP A 528 44.68 -41.58 -22.17
C ASP A 528 44.62 -43.04 -21.71
N LEU A 529 44.73 -43.97 -22.66
CA LEU A 529 44.51 -45.40 -22.41
C LEU A 529 45.51 -45.96 -21.38
N ASP A 530 46.68 -45.37 -21.35
CA ASP A 530 47.83 -45.81 -20.59
C ASP A 530 48.00 -45.06 -19.24
N GLY A 531 47.49 -43.85 -19.13
CA GLY A 531 47.48 -43.03 -17.92
C GLY A 531 48.78 -42.28 -17.66
N ASP A 532 49.60 -42.03 -18.68
CA ASP A 532 50.85 -41.27 -18.55
C ASP A 532 50.70 -39.75 -18.74
N GLY A 533 49.51 -39.30 -19.14
CA GLY A 533 49.16 -37.90 -19.34
C GLY A 533 49.44 -37.37 -20.75
N VAL A 534 49.75 -38.22 -21.72
CA VAL A 534 49.76 -37.90 -23.16
C VAL A 534 48.53 -38.53 -23.81
N GLY A 535 47.78 -37.78 -24.61
CA GLY A 535 46.58 -38.31 -25.26
C GLY A 535 46.89 -39.28 -26.38
N ASP A 536 46.01 -40.25 -26.60
CA ASP A 536 46.15 -41.33 -27.59
C ASP A 536 46.35 -40.80 -29.04
N ASN A 537 45.95 -39.56 -29.40
CA ASN A 537 46.24 -39.02 -30.73
C ASN A 537 47.67 -38.46 -30.86
N ALA A 538 48.34 -38.18 -29.74
CA ALA A 538 49.70 -37.64 -29.65
C ALA A 538 50.73 -38.62 -29.09
N ASP A 539 50.31 -39.71 -28.45
CA ASP A 539 51.16 -40.80 -28.00
C ASP A 539 51.60 -41.69 -29.19
N ASP A 540 52.81 -42.23 -29.11
CA ASP A 540 53.35 -43.20 -30.06
C ASP A 540 53.23 -44.67 -29.53
N ASP A 541 52.73 -44.88 -28.31
CA ASP A 541 52.56 -46.18 -27.61
C ASP A 541 51.30 -46.17 -26.70
N ASP A 542 50.10 -46.03 -27.28
CA ASP A 542 48.80 -45.80 -26.60
C ASP A 542 48.52 -46.71 -25.38
N ASP A 543 48.99 -47.96 -25.35
CA ASP A 543 48.74 -48.89 -24.23
C ASP A 543 49.92 -49.05 -23.25
N GLY A 544 51.06 -48.42 -23.53
CA GLY A 544 52.27 -48.43 -22.72
C GLY A 544 52.88 -49.81 -22.52
N ASP A 545 52.66 -50.78 -23.41
CA ASP A 545 53.26 -52.12 -23.31
C ASP A 545 54.76 -52.16 -23.70
N GLY A 546 55.27 -51.03 -24.20
CA GLY A 546 56.66 -50.81 -24.60
C GLY A 546 56.92 -51.13 -26.08
N VAL A 547 55.87 -51.19 -26.90
CA VAL A 547 55.91 -51.42 -28.34
C VAL A 547 55.02 -50.39 -29.04
N GLY A 548 55.63 -49.33 -29.58
CA GLY A 548 54.85 -48.25 -30.19
C GLY A 548 53.91 -48.68 -31.33
N ASP A 549 52.84 -47.91 -31.53
CA ASP A 549 51.62 -48.30 -32.25
C ASP A 549 51.85 -48.72 -33.70
N ALA A 550 52.86 -48.11 -34.33
CA ALA A 550 53.25 -48.44 -35.69
C ALA A 550 53.74 -49.89 -35.85
N ASP A 551 54.25 -50.48 -34.76
CA ASP A 551 54.83 -51.81 -34.70
C ASP A 551 54.00 -52.80 -33.83
N ASP A 552 52.93 -52.35 -33.17
CA ASP A 552 52.04 -53.22 -32.37
C ASP A 552 50.79 -53.73 -33.11
N ALA A 553 50.42 -54.96 -32.80
CA ALA A 553 49.27 -55.63 -33.38
C ALA A 553 47.94 -55.28 -32.68
N PHE A 554 48.01 -54.72 -31.48
CA PHE A 554 46.86 -54.36 -30.64
C PHE A 554 47.10 -53.03 -29.90
N PRO A 555 47.39 -51.93 -30.63
CA PRO A 555 47.87 -50.67 -30.04
C PRO A 555 46.94 -50.11 -28.96
N GLY A 556 45.61 -50.30 -29.10
CA GLY A 556 44.64 -49.87 -28.08
C GLY A 556 44.29 -50.91 -26.99
N TRP A 557 45.13 -51.91 -26.71
CA TRP A 557 44.77 -53.00 -25.77
C TRP A 557 45.92 -53.45 -24.87
N ARG A 558 45.94 -52.88 -23.65
CA ARG A 558 46.81 -53.35 -22.57
C ARG A 558 46.77 -54.87 -22.43
N ARG A 559 47.90 -55.53 -22.72
CA ARG A 559 48.03 -56.98 -22.58
C ARG A 559 47.90 -57.40 -21.12
N SER A 560 46.71 -57.85 -20.75
CA SER A 560 46.52 -58.58 -19.49
C SER A 560 47.43 -59.83 -19.50
N GLY A 561 48.42 -59.86 -18.61
CA GLY A 561 49.43 -60.93 -18.54
C GLY A 561 48.89 -62.35 -18.34
#